data_AF-A0A0Q4FFF1-F1
#
_entry.id   AF-A0A0Q4FFF1-F1
#
_cell.length_a   1.000
_cell.length_b   1.000
_cell.length_c   1.000
_cell.angle_alpha   90.00
_cell.angle_beta   90.00
_cell.angle_gamma   90.00
#
_symmetry.space_group_name_H-M   'P 1'
#
loop_
_entity.id
_entity.type
_entity.pdbx_description
1 polymer ?
#
loop_
_entity_poly.entity_id
_entity_poly.type
_entity_poly.pdbx_seq_one_letter_code
_entity_poly.pdbx_strand_id
1 'polypeptide(L)'
;MRNVSTRLLLTCAAIGVAGGLVFAINAWIGGTVAALAPLFYGFTIGVYFLPGVVAQYVIRRGGVALLTAAVAGLVTAPLQPIGFWATLIAIAIGAFQELSFLVTRYRRWNTWLFIVGGIVAGVVCAAGMYRTLAEDALDASSGAILMTGYFVAPVVFTAIAVLLGAALVRTGVARGLRAERARVTPAA
;
A
#
# COMPACT_ATOMS: atom_id res chain seq x y z
N MET A 1 -5.29 -13.43 -13.90
CA MET A 1 -3.95 -13.17 -14.45
C MET A 1 -3.57 -14.33 -15.38
N ARG A 2 -3.54 -14.16 -16.71
CA ARG A 2 -3.04 -15.19 -17.65
C ARG A 2 -1.54 -14.98 -17.85
N ASN A 3 -0.71 -16.01 -17.72
CA ASN A 3 0.76 -16.00 -17.82
C ASN A 3 1.46 -15.32 -16.62
N VAL A 4 1.53 -16.00 -15.49
CA VAL A 4 2.29 -15.55 -14.31
C VAL A 4 3.71 -16.09 -14.43
N SER A 5 4.71 -15.21 -14.47
CA SER A 5 6.11 -15.63 -14.58
C SER A 5 6.76 -15.76 -13.22
N THR A 6 7.73 -16.67 -13.11
CA THR A 6 8.53 -16.84 -11.89
C THR A 6 9.21 -15.53 -11.51
N ARG A 7 9.71 -14.76 -12.50
CA ARG A 7 10.34 -13.45 -12.25
C ARG A 7 9.36 -12.47 -11.62
N LEU A 8 8.11 -12.43 -12.10
CA LEU A 8 7.07 -11.57 -11.52
C LEU A 8 6.79 -11.99 -10.07
N LEU A 9 6.55 -13.28 -9.82
CA LEU A 9 6.28 -13.80 -8.48
C LEU A 9 7.42 -13.49 -7.52
N LEU A 10 8.67 -13.75 -7.92
CA LEU A 10 9.85 -13.46 -7.11
C LEU A 10 10.04 -11.96 -6.86
N THR A 11 9.70 -11.10 -7.84
CA THR A 11 9.75 -9.64 -7.64
C THR A 11 8.69 -9.20 -6.64
N CYS A 12 7.44 -9.67 -6.80
CA CYS A 12 6.37 -9.39 -5.85
C CYS A 12 6.72 -9.89 -4.44
N ALA A 13 7.33 -11.08 -4.35
CA ALA A 13 7.78 -11.66 -3.09
C ALA A 13 8.91 -10.84 -2.46
N ALA A 14 9.92 -10.43 -3.21
CA ALA A 14 11.02 -9.62 -2.71
C ALA A 14 10.54 -8.25 -2.18
N ILE A 15 9.68 -7.56 -2.92
CA ILE A 15 9.06 -6.30 -2.47
C ILE A 15 8.17 -6.56 -1.26
N GLY A 16 7.42 -7.68 -1.26
CA GLY A 16 6.54 -8.08 -0.17
C GLY A 16 7.30 -8.34 1.11
N VAL A 17 8.41 -9.10 1.07
CA VAL A 17 9.27 -9.37 2.23
C VAL A 17 9.85 -8.08 2.79
N ALA A 18 10.42 -7.21 1.93
CA ALA A 18 10.92 -5.91 2.36
C ALA A 18 9.80 -5.05 2.99
N GLY A 19 8.63 -5.03 2.37
CA GLY A 19 7.44 -4.35 2.90
C GLY A 19 6.95 -4.92 4.22
N GLY A 20 6.95 -6.23 4.40
CA GLY A 20 6.53 -6.90 5.63
C GLY A 20 7.45 -6.58 6.82
N LEU A 21 8.75 -6.44 6.57
CA LEU A 21 9.69 -5.95 7.59
C LEU A 21 9.39 -4.49 7.97
N VAL A 22 9.11 -3.64 6.98
CA VAL A 22 8.69 -2.24 7.22
C VAL A 22 7.37 -2.20 7.99
N PHE A 23 6.42 -3.10 7.70
CA PHE A 23 5.16 -3.21 8.44
C PHE A 23 5.38 -3.62 9.89
N ALA A 24 6.29 -4.56 10.14
CA ALA A 24 6.62 -5.00 11.50
C ALA A 24 7.21 -3.84 12.31
N ILE A 25 8.17 -3.10 11.75
CA ILE A 25 8.74 -1.89 12.37
C ILE A 25 7.64 -0.87 12.64
N ASN A 26 6.76 -0.63 11.66
CA ASN A 26 5.65 0.31 11.81
C ASN A 26 4.61 -0.14 12.84
N ALA A 27 4.40 -1.44 13.06
CA ALA A 27 3.48 -1.92 14.07
C ALA A 27 3.95 -1.51 15.48
N TRP A 28 5.25 -1.59 15.74
CA TRP A 28 5.83 -1.11 17.01
C TRP A 28 5.77 0.41 17.12
N ILE A 29 6.15 1.15 16.08
CA ILE A 29 6.04 2.62 16.06
C ILE A 29 4.59 3.05 16.26
N GLY A 30 3.65 2.44 15.54
CA GLY A 30 2.22 2.69 15.64
C GLY A 30 1.68 2.40 17.03
N GLY A 31 2.08 1.29 17.65
CA GLY A 31 1.73 0.97 19.03
C GLY A 31 2.26 2.00 20.03
N THR A 32 3.51 2.45 19.87
CA THR A 32 4.09 3.51 20.71
C THR A 32 3.38 4.85 20.50
N VAL A 33 3.07 5.24 19.26
CA VAL A 33 2.31 6.46 18.97
C VAL A 33 0.90 6.37 19.53
N ALA A 34 0.22 5.23 19.40
CA ALA A 34 -1.10 5.02 19.98
C ALA A 34 -1.09 5.17 21.51
N ALA A 35 -0.02 4.71 22.18
CA ALA A 35 0.11 4.80 23.63
C ALA A 35 0.49 6.22 24.13
N LEU A 36 1.43 6.89 23.47
CA LEU A 36 2.01 8.15 23.94
C LEU A 36 1.35 9.39 23.32
N ALA A 37 0.83 9.28 22.11
CA ALA A 37 0.35 10.39 21.30
C ALA A 37 -0.80 9.94 20.37
N PRO A 38 -1.92 9.42 20.91
CA PRO A 38 -2.97 8.75 20.15
C PRO A 38 -3.55 9.58 19.00
N LEU A 39 -3.57 10.92 19.16
CA LEU A 39 -4.02 11.87 18.14
C LEU A 39 -3.22 11.78 16.84
N PHE A 40 -1.96 11.33 16.90
CA PHE A 40 -1.07 11.21 15.75
C PHE A 40 -1.02 9.80 15.16
N TYR A 41 -1.74 8.84 15.74
CA TYR A 41 -1.73 7.45 15.27
C TYR A 41 -2.12 7.32 13.80
N GLY A 42 -3.08 8.13 13.33
CA GLY A 42 -3.51 8.15 11.93
C GLY A 42 -2.37 8.41 10.93
N PHE A 43 -1.30 9.11 11.33
CA PHE A 43 -0.17 9.37 10.44
C PHE A 43 0.68 8.13 10.15
N THR A 44 0.61 7.10 11.00
CA THR A 44 1.37 5.85 10.85
C THR A 44 0.73 4.90 9.83
N ILE A 45 -0.55 5.09 9.50
CA ILE A 45 -1.30 4.16 8.65
C ILE A 45 -0.79 4.15 7.20
N GLY A 46 -0.21 5.25 6.73
CA GLY A 46 0.24 5.40 5.35
C GLY A 46 1.35 4.42 4.96
N VAL A 47 2.17 3.97 5.92
CA VAL A 47 3.27 3.03 5.68
C VAL A 47 2.77 1.72 5.05
N TYR A 48 1.55 1.28 5.40
CA TYR A 48 0.98 0.04 4.89
C TYR A 48 0.67 0.06 3.38
N PHE A 49 0.71 1.24 2.75
CA PHE A 49 0.48 1.40 1.32
C PHE A 49 1.76 1.26 0.49
N LEU A 50 2.94 1.36 1.10
CA LEU A 50 4.23 1.37 0.41
C LEU A 50 4.45 0.17 -0.53
N PRO A 51 4.40 -1.10 -0.05
CA PRO A 51 4.86 -2.21 -0.87
C PRO A 51 3.95 -2.47 -2.09
N GLY A 52 2.64 -2.30 -1.94
CA GLY A 52 1.70 -2.49 -3.05
C GLY A 52 1.86 -1.42 -4.14
N VAL A 53 2.02 -0.14 -3.76
CA VAL A 53 2.27 0.95 -4.72
C VAL A 53 3.62 0.78 -5.41
N VAL A 54 4.67 0.42 -4.66
CA VAL A 54 6.00 0.15 -5.25
C VAL A 54 5.90 -0.99 -6.27
N ALA A 55 5.23 -2.09 -5.94
CA ALA A 55 5.03 -3.20 -6.88
C ALA A 55 4.25 -2.79 -8.13
N GLN A 56 3.15 -2.05 -7.97
CA GLN A 56 2.37 -1.51 -9.07
C GLN A 56 3.22 -0.60 -9.98
N TYR A 57 4.02 0.28 -9.39
CA TYR A 57 4.85 1.21 -10.14
C TYR A 57 5.96 0.52 -10.93
N VAL A 58 6.62 -0.47 -10.32
CA VAL A 58 7.74 -1.21 -10.90
C VAL A 58 7.27 -2.20 -11.96
N ILE A 59 6.24 -3.01 -11.65
CA ILE A 59 5.81 -4.15 -12.48
C ILE A 59 4.77 -3.72 -13.51
N ARG A 60 3.91 -2.74 -13.16
CA ARG A 60 2.85 -2.21 -14.02
C ARG A 60 1.93 -3.29 -14.59
N ARG A 61 1.46 -4.20 -13.73
CA ARG A 61 0.50 -5.25 -14.07
C ARG A 61 -0.58 -5.34 -13.01
N GLY A 62 -1.81 -5.67 -13.39
CA GLY A 62 -2.89 -5.86 -12.42
C GLY A 62 -2.69 -7.10 -11.54
N GLY A 63 -3.04 -6.96 -10.26
CA GLY A 63 -2.95 -8.00 -9.23
C GLY A 63 -1.63 -8.02 -8.46
N VAL A 64 -0.67 -7.16 -8.81
CA VAL A 64 0.64 -7.12 -8.15
C VAL A 64 0.60 -6.42 -6.81
N ALA A 65 -0.24 -5.39 -6.62
CA ALA A 65 -0.39 -4.77 -5.30
C ALA A 65 -1.00 -5.77 -4.32
N LEU A 66 -2.05 -6.46 -4.73
CA LEU A 66 -2.70 -7.49 -3.93
C LEU A 66 -1.72 -8.61 -3.54
N LEU A 67 -0.99 -9.17 -4.51
CA LEU A 67 -0.04 -10.25 -4.26
C LEU A 67 1.10 -9.79 -3.34
N THR A 68 1.69 -8.63 -3.62
CA THR A 68 2.79 -8.10 -2.81
C THR A 68 2.32 -7.76 -1.39
N ALA A 69 1.13 -7.20 -1.23
CA ALA A 69 0.57 -6.91 0.09
C ALA A 69 0.22 -8.19 0.86
N ALA A 70 -0.26 -9.24 0.18
CA ALA A 70 -0.47 -10.55 0.81
C ALA A 70 0.85 -11.13 1.35
N VAL A 71 1.93 -11.08 0.58
CA VAL A 71 3.25 -11.52 1.04
C VAL A 71 3.75 -10.65 2.19
N ALA A 72 3.63 -9.32 2.09
CA ALA A 72 4.02 -8.42 3.17
C ALA A 72 3.26 -8.72 4.47
N GLY A 73 1.95 -8.93 4.36
CA GLY A 73 1.05 -9.36 5.43
C GLY A 73 1.52 -10.66 6.10
N LEU A 74 1.77 -11.70 5.31
CA LEU A 74 2.26 -13.00 5.81
C LEU A 74 3.60 -12.88 6.52
N VAL A 75 4.52 -12.06 5.99
CA VAL A 75 5.85 -11.84 6.58
C VAL A 75 5.75 -11.08 7.91
N THR A 76 4.82 -10.13 8.01
CA THR A 76 4.66 -9.33 9.24
C THR A 76 3.79 -10.01 10.30
N ALA A 77 2.91 -10.94 9.92
CA ALA A 77 1.98 -11.61 10.82
C ALA A 77 2.62 -12.19 12.10
N PRO A 78 3.76 -12.91 12.06
CA PRO A 78 4.38 -13.44 13.29
C PRO A 78 5.08 -12.37 14.15
N LEU A 79 5.21 -11.13 13.66
CA LEU A 79 6.00 -10.06 14.28
C LEU A 79 5.15 -9.00 14.99
N GLN A 80 3.82 -9.14 14.98
CA GLN A 80 2.92 -8.12 15.54
C GLN A 80 1.76 -8.71 16.36
N PRO A 81 1.20 -7.94 17.32
CA PRO A 81 0.18 -8.44 18.25
C PRO A 81 -1.10 -8.94 17.58
N ILE A 82 -1.49 -8.36 16.44
CA ILE A 82 -2.71 -8.74 15.72
C ILE A 82 -2.56 -10.05 14.91
N GLY A 83 -1.36 -10.62 14.84
CA GLY A 83 -1.11 -11.92 14.22
C GLY A 83 -1.56 -11.99 12.75
N PHE A 84 -2.27 -13.07 12.40
CA PHE A 84 -2.74 -13.32 11.03
C PHE A 84 -3.74 -12.26 10.51
N TRP A 85 -4.41 -11.51 11.39
CA TRP A 85 -5.29 -10.41 10.97
C TRP A 85 -4.54 -9.34 10.19
N ALA A 86 -3.24 -9.13 10.49
CA ALA A 86 -2.39 -8.25 9.70
C ALA A 86 -2.36 -8.61 8.21
N THR A 87 -2.34 -9.92 7.92
CA THR A 87 -2.37 -10.44 6.55
C THR A 87 -3.66 -10.06 5.85
N LEU A 88 -4.81 -10.26 6.51
CA LEU A 88 -6.11 -9.96 5.93
C LEU A 88 -6.27 -8.45 5.67
N ILE A 89 -5.79 -7.61 6.59
CA ILE A 89 -5.78 -6.15 6.43
C ILE A 89 -4.86 -5.73 5.28
N ALA A 90 -3.65 -6.30 5.19
CA ALA A 90 -2.74 -6.02 4.10
C ALA A 90 -3.32 -6.42 2.73
N ILE A 91 -3.98 -7.59 2.65
CA ILE A 91 -4.70 -8.03 1.45
C ILE A 91 -5.79 -7.02 1.08
N ALA A 92 -6.58 -6.56 2.05
CA ALA A 92 -7.62 -5.56 1.81
C ALA A 92 -7.01 -4.25 1.26
N ILE A 93 -5.92 -3.75 1.86
CA ILE A 93 -5.20 -2.57 1.39
C ILE A 93 -4.72 -2.78 -0.06
N GLY A 94 -4.08 -3.92 -0.35
CA GLY A 94 -3.63 -4.25 -1.70
C GLY A 94 -4.77 -4.32 -2.70
N ALA A 95 -5.93 -4.84 -2.31
CA ALA A 95 -7.13 -4.86 -3.15
C ALA A 95 -7.65 -3.45 -3.44
N PHE A 96 -7.72 -2.59 -2.41
CA PHE A 96 -8.11 -1.18 -2.57
C PHE A 96 -7.17 -0.42 -3.51
N GLN A 97 -5.87 -0.67 -3.44
CA GLN A 97 -4.88 -0.06 -4.32
C GLN A 97 -5.08 -0.45 -5.80
N GLU A 98 -5.59 -1.66 -6.07
CA GLU A 98 -5.88 -2.08 -7.45
C GLU A 98 -7.10 -1.39 -8.04
N LEU A 99 -8.05 -0.92 -7.21
CA LEU A 99 -9.31 -0.32 -7.70
C LEU A 99 -9.08 0.86 -8.65
N SER A 100 -8.10 1.72 -8.34
CA SER A 100 -7.79 2.90 -9.17
C SER A 100 -7.31 2.51 -10.57
N PHE A 101 -6.57 1.40 -10.67
CA PHE A 101 -6.11 0.87 -11.96
C PHE A 101 -7.15 0.01 -12.65
N LEU A 102 -8.03 -0.64 -11.89
CA LEU A 102 -9.16 -1.42 -12.38
C LEU A 102 -10.14 -0.55 -13.18
N VAL A 103 -10.38 0.70 -12.76
CA VAL A 103 -11.18 1.69 -13.53
C VAL A 103 -10.64 1.86 -14.94
N THR A 104 -9.31 1.87 -15.10
CA THR A 104 -8.66 1.95 -16.42
C THR A 104 -8.44 0.58 -17.07
N ARG A 105 -9.01 -0.49 -16.49
CA ARG A 105 -8.79 -1.90 -16.87
C ARG A 105 -7.31 -2.27 -16.99
N TYR A 106 -6.47 -1.70 -16.11
CA TYR A 106 -5.01 -1.87 -16.10
C TYR A 106 -4.29 -1.42 -17.38
N ARG A 107 -4.94 -0.61 -18.23
CA ARG A 107 -4.37 -0.13 -19.49
C ARG A 107 -3.49 1.10 -19.31
N ARG A 108 -3.74 1.90 -18.26
CA ARG A 108 -2.99 3.15 -17.98
C ARG A 108 -2.23 3.03 -16.66
N TRP A 109 -1.02 3.59 -16.65
CA TRP A 109 -0.08 3.56 -15.51
C TRP A 109 0.50 4.94 -15.22
N ASN A 110 -0.33 5.97 -15.39
CA ASN A 110 0.06 7.35 -15.20
C ASN A 110 0.22 7.63 -13.70
N THR A 111 1.21 8.45 -13.32
CA THR A 111 1.49 8.76 -11.92
C THR A 111 0.30 9.31 -11.15
N TRP A 112 -0.56 10.10 -11.82
CA TRP A 112 -1.75 10.66 -11.18
C TRP A 112 -2.75 9.60 -10.71
N LEU A 113 -2.81 8.42 -11.35
CA LEU A 113 -3.70 7.32 -10.93
C LEU A 113 -3.30 6.76 -9.56
N PHE A 114 -2.00 6.76 -9.25
CA PHE A 114 -1.51 6.39 -7.93
C PHE A 114 -1.98 7.40 -6.89
N ILE A 115 -1.86 8.69 -7.17
CA ILE A 115 -2.29 9.76 -6.25
C ILE A 115 -3.80 9.71 -6.01
N VAL A 116 -4.60 9.49 -7.06
CA VAL A 116 -6.04 9.28 -6.91
C VAL A 116 -6.33 8.05 -6.03
N GLY A 117 -5.59 6.96 -6.20
CA GLY A 117 -5.69 5.81 -5.31
C GLY A 117 -5.32 6.11 -3.87
N GLY A 118 -4.29 6.93 -3.65
CA GLY A 118 -3.92 7.43 -2.33
C GLY A 118 -5.01 8.30 -1.70
N ILE A 119 -5.66 9.17 -2.48
CA ILE A 119 -6.78 10.01 -2.01
C ILE A 119 -7.98 9.15 -1.65
N VAL A 120 -8.36 8.20 -2.52
CA VAL A 120 -9.47 7.27 -2.25
C VAL A 120 -9.19 6.45 -0.99
N ALA A 121 -7.97 5.93 -0.84
CA ALA A 121 -7.56 5.23 0.35
C ALA A 121 -7.63 6.13 1.60
N GLY A 122 -7.16 7.38 1.51
CA GLY A 122 -7.26 8.36 2.59
C GLY A 122 -8.71 8.62 3.02
N VAL A 123 -9.63 8.79 2.06
CA VAL A 123 -11.06 8.95 2.36
C VAL A 123 -11.62 7.71 3.04
N VAL A 124 -11.31 6.51 2.55
CA VAL A 124 -11.79 5.25 3.13
C VAL A 124 -11.25 5.06 4.55
N CYS A 125 -9.96 5.33 4.76
CA CYS A 125 -9.31 5.24 6.06
C CYS A 125 -9.90 6.24 7.06
N ALA A 126 -10.06 7.50 6.67
CA ALA A 126 -10.65 8.53 7.52
C ALA A 126 -12.13 8.24 7.82
N ALA A 127 -12.92 7.82 6.83
CA ALA A 127 -14.32 7.46 7.03
C ALA A 127 -14.47 6.22 7.94
N GLY A 128 -13.60 5.23 7.79
CA GLY A 128 -13.55 4.06 8.65
C GLY A 128 -13.27 4.46 10.10
N MET A 129 -12.28 5.32 10.32
CA MET A 129 -11.93 5.81 11.65
C MET A 129 -13.03 6.69 12.26
N TYR A 130 -13.71 7.51 11.45
CA TYR A 130 -14.82 8.34 11.94
C TYR A 130 -15.94 7.47 12.51
N ARG A 131 -16.25 6.33 11.88
CA ARG A 131 -17.28 5.42 12.41
C ARG A 131 -16.89 4.77 13.72
N THR A 132 -15.62 4.41 13.90
CA THR A 132 -15.15 3.84 15.17
C THR A 132 -15.11 4.89 16.27
N LEU A 133 -14.81 6.15 15.93
CA LEU A 133 -14.80 7.26 16.87
C LEU A 133 -16.17 7.83 17.19
N ALA A 134 -17.17 7.67 16.33
CA ALA A 134 -18.51 8.20 16.58
C ALA A 134 -19.18 7.61 17.84
N GLU A 135 -18.64 6.50 18.35
CA GLU A 135 -19.03 5.87 19.61
C GLU A 135 -18.30 6.48 20.83
N ASP A 136 -17.15 7.14 20.61
CA ASP A 136 -16.29 7.74 21.63
C ASP A 136 -16.40 9.27 21.64
N ALA A 137 -16.63 9.88 22.81
CA ALA A 137 -16.75 11.32 22.96
C ALA A 137 -15.38 12.03 22.92
N LEU A 138 -14.74 12.10 21.75
CA LEU A 138 -13.57 12.97 21.54
C LEU A 138 -13.98 14.42 21.25
N ASP A 139 -13.19 15.37 21.72
CA ASP A 139 -13.36 16.77 21.36
C ASP A 139 -13.11 16.99 19.85
N ALA A 140 -13.80 17.99 19.27
CA ALA A 140 -13.79 18.23 17.83
C ALA A 140 -12.38 18.48 17.27
N SER A 141 -11.49 19.12 18.03
CA SER A 141 -10.09 19.37 17.64
C SER A 141 -9.27 18.09 17.56
N SER A 142 -9.34 17.22 18.57
CA SER A 142 -8.66 15.93 18.59
C SER A 142 -9.14 15.02 17.45
N GLY A 143 -10.45 14.97 17.22
CA GLY A 143 -11.03 14.25 16.08
C GLY A 143 -10.49 14.77 14.74
N ALA A 144 -10.42 16.09 14.56
CA ALA A 144 -9.92 16.69 13.33
C ALA A 144 -8.45 16.34 13.05
N ILE A 145 -7.57 16.37 14.06
CA ILE A 145 -6.16 16.00 13.91
C ILE A 145 -6.03 14.53 13.49
N LEU A 146 -6.74 13.65 14.18
CA LEU A 146 -6.68 12.22 13.91
C LEU A 146 -7.19 11.91 12.50
N MET A 147 -8.36 12.44 12.11
CA MET A 147 -8.93 12.27 10.78
C MET A 147 -8.01 12.80 9.68
N THR A 148 -7.37 13.95 9.93
CA THR A 148 -6.39 14.52 9.01
C THR A 148 -5.22 13.56 8.83
N GLY A 149 -4.73 12.93 9.89
CA GLY A 149 -3.70 11.90 9.81
C GLY A 149 -4.10 10.72 8.91
N TYR A 150 -5.30 10.16 9.16
CA TYR A 150 -5.82 9.03 8.37
C TYR A 150 -6.08 9.36 6.90
N PHE A 151 -6.38 10.62 6.57
CA PHE A 151 -6.54 11.07 5.19
C PHE A 151 -5.20 11.38 4.51
N VAL A 152 -4.35 12.17 5.16
CA VAL A 152 -3.09 12.68 4.58
C VAL A 152 -2.05 11.58 4.44
N ALA A 153 -1.94 10.67 5.40
CA ALA A 153 -0.87 9.67 5.39
C ALA A 153 -0.91 8.72 4.18
N PRO A 154 -2.05 8.11 3.80
CA PRO A 154 -2.11 7.30 2.58
C PRO A 154 -1.69 8.07 1.32
N VAL A 155 -2.05 9.35 1.20
CA VAL A 155 -1.68 10.20 0.05
C VAL A 155 -0.16 10.43 0.01
N VAL A 156 0.41 10.87 1.14
CA VAL A 156 1.85 11.17 1.26
C VAL A 156 2.69 9.91 1.04
N PHE A 157 2.35 8.81 1.71
CA PHE A 157 3.09 7.56 1.54
C PHE A 157 2.92 6.95 0.16
N THR A 158 1.78 7.15 -0.50
CA THR A 158 1.63 6.76 -1.92
C THR A 158 2.58 7.57 -2.80
N ALA A 159 2.73 8.88 -2.56
CA ALA A 159 3.69 9.71 -3.28
C ALA A 159 5.14 9.24 -3.03
N ILE A 160 5.49 8.94 -1.77
CA ILE A 160 6.80 8.37 -1.41
C ILE A 160 7.03 7.04 -2.13
N ALA A 161 6.05 6.14 -2.14
CA ALA A 161 6.14 4.85 -2.82
C ALA A 161 6.32 4.99 -4.33
N VAL A 162 5.68 5.97 -4.96
CA VAL A 162 5.91 6.32 -6.37
C VAL A 162 7.36 6.76 -6.59
N LEU A 163 7.90 7.61 -5.72
CA LEU A 163 9.30 8.05 -5.80
C LEU A 163 10.28 6.89 -5.62
N LEU A 164 10.03 6.01 -4.65
CA LEU A 164 10.80 4.78 -4.44
C LEU A 164 10.74 3.87 -5.67
N GLY A 165 9.53 3.65 -6.22
CA GLY A 165 9.35 2.88 -7.44
C GLY A 165 10.09 3.49 -8.64
N ALA A 166 10.09 4.82 -8.76
CA ALA A 166 10.85 5.52 -9.80
C ALA A 166 12.37 5.36 -9.63
N ALA A 167 12.87 5.48 -8.41
CA ALA A 167 14.28 5.24 -8.10
C ALA A 167 14.69 3.79 -8.42
N LEU A 168 13.89 2.80 -8.01
CA LEU A 168 14.13 1.38 -8.32
C LEU A 168 14.13 1.13 -9.83
N VAL A 169 13.19 1.72 -10.57
CA VAL A 169 13.16 1.59 -12.03
C VAL A 169 14.43 2.15 -12.68
N ARG A 170 15.00 3.25 -12.15
CA ARG A 170 16.22 3.87 -12.68
C ARG A 170 17.47 2.99 -12.50
N THR A 171 17.50 2.10 -11.51
CA THR A 171 18.61 1.13 -11.35
C THR A 171 18.59 0.04 -12.43
N GLY A 172 17.52 -0.04 -13.22
CA GLY A 172 17.37 -1.02 -14.29
C GLY A 172 16.86 -2.39 -13.80
N VAL A 173 16.50 -2.54 -12.53
CA VAL A 173 15.95 -3.78 -11.95
C VAL A 173 14.66 -4.24 -12.68
N ALA A 174 13.90 -3.30 -13.24
CA ALA A 174 12.65 -3.56 -13.94
C ALA A 174 12.81 -3.95 -15.43
N ARG A 175 14.04 -3.96 -15.99
CA ARG A 175 14.28 -4.20 -17.43
C ARG A 175 13.72 -5.54 -17.91
N GLY A 176 13.98 -6.61 -17.16
CA GLY A 176 13.49 -7.96 -17.50
C GLY A 176 11.96 -8.07 -17.49
N LEU A 177 11.30 -7.40 -16.56
CA LEU A 177 9.83 -7.39 -16.45
C LEU A 177 9.18 -6.62 -17.61
N ARG A 178 9.81 -5.53 -18.06
CA ARG A 178 9.34 -4.75 -19.22
C ARG A 178 9.45 -5.54 -20.52
N ALA A 179 10.58 -6.21 -20.74
CA ALA A 179 10.79 -7.05 -21.91
C ALA A 179 9.76 -8.20 -21.98
N GLU A 180 9.45 -8.82 -20.84
CA GLU A 180 8.43 -9.85 -20.75
C GLU A 180 7.03 -9.31 -21.03
N ARG A 181 6.67 -8.16 -20.46
CA ARG A 181 5.38 -7.51 -20.73
C ARG A 181 5.20 -7.20 -22.22
N ALA A 182 6.23 -6.71 -22.90
CA ALA A 182 6.18 -6.41 -24.33
C ALA A 182 5.92 -7.66 -25.19
N ARG A 183 6.39 -8.84 -24.75
CA ARG A 183 6.10 -10.12 -25.45
C ARG A 183 4.65 -10.57 -25.26
N VAL A 184 4.07 -10.37 -24.08
CA VAL A 184 2.70 -10.81 -23.75
C VAL A 184 1.64 -9.82 -24.25
N THR A 185 1.99 -8.55 -24.40
CA THR A 185 1.11 -7.51 -24.95
C THR A 185 1.91 -6.74 -25.99
N PRO A 186 1.97 -7.24 -27.25
CA PRO A 186 2.54 -6.48 -28.35
C PRO A 186 1.79 -5.15 -28.41
N ALA A 187 2.52 -4.05 -28.59
CA ALA A 187 1.89 -2.74 -28.78
C ALA A 187 0.87 -2.86 -29.92
N ALA A 188 -0.39 -2.60 -29.60
CA ALA A 188 -1.45 -2.40 -30.58
C ALA A 188 -1.30 -1.00 -31.20
#